data_AF-A0A1I0T010-F1
#
_entry.id   AF-A0A1I0T010-F1
#
_cell.length_a   1.000
_cell.length_b   1.000
_cell.length_c   1.000
_cell.angle_alpha   90.00
_cell.angle_beta   90.00
_cell.angle_gamma   90.00
#
_symmetry.space_group_name_H-M   'P 1'
#
loop_
_entity.id
_entity.type
_entity.pdbx_description
1 polymer ?
#
loop_
_entity_poly.entity_id
_entity_poly.type
_entity_poly.pdbx_seq_one_letter_code
_entity_poly.pdbx_strand_id
1 'polypeptide(L)'
;MTIGLKELLEKADKKLKGVHPTVAAKARQLISLAYKEGINIIITQGFRSIEEQNELYAQGRTKPGKIVTNAKGGYSYHNFGLAFDFAVLNPDGSVNWNVDEKWKRVGQLGKSLGLEWGGDWRSFKDYPHFQYTFGLSLADLRAGKKPPQVKEVQAVTKKDDIKGHWAETSIKKAMEKGIIKGYGNGQFKPDEPVTRAQLAVILDRLGLLK
;
A
#
# COMPACT_ATOMS: atom_id res chain seq x y z
N MET A 1 8.32 22.98 -6.06
CA MET A 1 7.37 22.70 -4.96
C MET A 1 7.50 21.24 -4.59
N THR A 2 7.67 20.92 -3.31
CA THR A 2 7.73 19.52 -2.82
C THR A 2 6.33 18.92 -2.81
N ILE A 3 6.14 17.79 -3.50
CA ILE A 3 4.87 17.07 -3.52
C ILE A 3 4.49 16.60 -2.11
N GLY A 4 3.26 16.89 -1.68
CA GLY A 4 2.75 16.51 -0.36
C GLY A 4 2.16 15.10 -0.33
N LEU A 5 2.14 14.46 0.85
CA LEU A 5 1.55 13.12 1.02
C LEU A 5 0.09 13.05 0.53
N LYS A 6 -0.71 14.08 0.84
CA LYS A 6 -2.11 14.17 0.38
C LYS A 6 -2.21 14.09 -1.15
N GLU A 7 -1.35 14.83 -1.85
CA GLU A 7 -1.33 14.83 -3.33
C GLU A 7 -0.89 13.46 -3.89
N LEU A 8 0.10 12.81 -3.28
CA LEU A 8 0.52 11.46 -3.68
C LEU A 8 -0.63 10.44 -3.54
N LEU A 9 -1.38 10.51 -2.44
CA LEU A 9 -2.54 9.63 -2.20
C LEU A 9 -3.67 9.90 -3.20
N GLU A 10 -3.99 11.17 -3.49
CA GLU A 10 -5.00 11.54 -4.49
C GLU A 10 -4.61 11.06 -5.90
N LYS A 11 -3.33 11.14 -6.28
CA LYS A 11 -2.83 10.59 -7.54
C LYS A 11 -2.96 9.06 -7.57
N ALA A 12 -2.65 8.39 -6.47
CA ALA A 12 -2.79 6.95 -6.36
C ALA A 12 -4.25 6.49 -6.48
N ASP A 13 -5.20 7.19 -5.85
CA ASP A 13 -6.62 6.84 -5.91
C ASP A 13 -7.19 6.82 -7.33
N LYS A 14 -6.71 7.70 -8.21
CA LYS A 14 -7.09 7.69 -9.63
C LYS A 14 -6.63 6.41 -10.34
N LYS A 15 -5.46 5.88 -9.95
CA LYS A 15 -4.84 4.69 -10.54
C LYS A 15 -5.32 3.38 -9.91
N LEU A 16 -5.79 3.44 -8.67
CA LEU A 16 -6.28 2.29 -7.91
C LEU A 16 -7.77 2.00 -8.14
N LYS A 17 -8.45 2.72 -9.04
CA LYS A 17 -9.81 2.36 -9.47
C LYS A 17 -9.82 0.95 -10.05
N GLY A 18 -10.77 0.11 -9.63
CA GLY A 18 -10.87 -1.29 -10.04
C GLY A 18 -9.88 -2.25 -9.35
N VAL A 19 -8.92 -1.75 -8.57
CA VAL A 19 -8.04 -2.58 -7.74
C VAL A 19 -8.82 -3.07 -6.52
N HIS A 20 -8.60 -4.32 -6.11
CA HIS A 20 -9.25 -4.90 -4.95
C HIS A 20 -9.01 -4.04 -3.70
N PRO A 21 -10.04 -3.75 -2.86
CA PRO A 21 -9.93 -2.77 -1.79
C PRO A 21 -8.76 -3.00 -0.81
N THR A 22 -8.51 -4.26 -0.42
CA THR A 22 -7.36 -4.61 0.42
C THR A 22 -6.02 -4.28 -0.24
N VAL A 23 -5.91 -4.51 -1.56
CA VAL A 23 -4.68 -4.25 -2.32
C VAL A 23 -4.47 -2.75 -2.48
N ALA A 24 -5.54 -2.01 -2.77
CA ALA A 24 -5.51 -0.54 -2.80
C ALA A 24 -5.15 0.06 -1.42
N ALA A 25 -5.65 -0.52 -0.32
CA ALA A 25 -5.29 -0.09 1.04
C ALA A 25 -3.79 -0.31 1.32
N LYS A 26 -3.23 -1.47 0.93
CA LYS A 26 -1.79 -1.73 1.04
C LYS A 26 -0.96 -0.75 0.21
N ALA A 27 -1.39 -0.41 -1.01
CA ALA A 27 -0.71 0.60 -1.84
C ALA A 27 -0.67 1.98 -1.15
N ARG A 28 -1.78 2.43 -0.53
CA ARG A 28 -1.81 3.69 0.24
C ARG A 28 -0.92 3.66 1.48
N GLN A 29 -0.89 2.52 2.18
CA GLN A 29 0.03 2.32 3.30
C GLN A 29 1.49 2.38 2.85
N LEU A 30 1.82 1.77 1.71
CA LEU A 30 3.15 1.80 1.13
C LEU A 30 3.61 3.24 0.82
N ILE A 31 2.75 4.04 0.17
CA ILE A 31 3.02 5.47 -0.09
C ILE A 31 3.30 6.21 1.21
N SER A 32 2.48 5.98 2.24
CA SER A 32 2.61 6.65 3.53
C SER A 32 3.89 6.26 4.28
N LEU A 33 4.30 4.99 4.20
CA LEU A 33 5.55 4.50 4.80
C LEU A 33 6.76 5.06 4.05
N ALA A 34 6.77 4.98 2.72
CA ALA A 34 7.86 5.52 1.91
C ALA A 34 8.02 7.03 2.13
N TYR A 35 6.91 7.78 2.18
CA TYR A 35 6.93 9.22 2.43
C TYR A 35 7.55 9.59 3.79
N LYS A 36 7.25 8.81 4.85
CA LYS A 36 7.87 9.01 6.18
C LYS A 36 9.39 8.83 6.17
N GLU A 37 9.91 8.05 5.22
CA GLU A 37 11.34 7.86 5.01
C GLU A 37 11.93 8.83 3.97
N GLY A 38 11.17 9.84 3.54
CA GLY A 38 11.60 10.81 2.54
C GLY A 38 11.65 10.27 1.11
N ILE A 39 11.00 9.13 0.84
CA ILE A 39 10.92 8.51 -0.49
C ILE A 39 9.53 8.77 -1.06
N ASN A 40 9.44 9.69 -2.02
CA ASN A 40 8.20 9.97 -2.73
C ASN A 40 7.99 8.91 -3.82
N ILE A 41 6.85 8.22 -3.78
CA ILE A 41 6.44 7.25 -4.80
C ILE A 41 5.06 7.55 -5.35
N ILE A 42 4.81 7.16 -6.60
CA ILE A 42 3.49 7.21 -7.23
C ILE A 42 3.07 5.83 -7.71
N ILE A 43 1.77 5.60 -7.81
CA ILE A 43 1.22 4.43 -8.52
C ILE A 43 1.14 4.78 -10.01
N THR A 44 1.70 3.93 -10.86
CA THR A 44 1.73 4.14 -12.32
C THR A 44 0.64 3.33 -13.02
N GLN A 45 0.39 2.11 -12.55
CA GLN A 45 -0.63 1.18 -13.05
C GLN A 45 -1.37 0.50 -11.88
N GLY A 46 -2.66 0.25 -12.06
CA GLY A 46 -3.50 -0.50 -11.12
C GLY A 46 -4.23 -1.61 -11.86
N PHE A 47 -5.57 -1.58 -11.84
CA PHE A 47 -6.38 -2.52 -12.61
C PHE A 47 -6.22 -2.28 -14.12
N ARG A 48 -6.27 -3.37 -14.88
CA ARG A 48 -6.29 -3.37 -16.35
C ARG A 48 -7.21 -4.46 -16.85
N SER A 49 -8.21 -4.16 -17.66
CA SER A 49 -9.13 -5.19 -18.17
C SER A 49 -8.41 -6.23 -19.04
N ILE A 50 -9.09 -7.34 -19.31
CA ILE A 50 -8.56 -8.41 -20.18
C ILE A 50 -8.36 -7.88 -21.61
N GLU A 51 -9.30 -7.06 -22.07
CA GLU A 51 -9.29 -6.43 -23.38
C GLU A 51 -8.11 -5.47 -23.49
N GLU A 52 -7.96 -4.55 -22.54
CA GLU A 52 -6.83 -3.62 -22.47
C GLU A 52 -5.48 -4.36 -22.42
N GLN A 53 -5.39 -5.46 -21.67
CA GLN A 53 -4.18 -6.28 -21.62
C GLN A 53 -3.86 -6.95 -22.96
N ASN A 54 -4.87 -7.42 -23.70
CA ASN A 54 -4.67 -7.98 -25.03
C ASN A 54 -4.19 -6.93 -26.02
N GLU A 55 -4.65 -5.67 -25.91
CA GLU A 55 -4.14 -4.58 -26.72
C GLU A 55 -2.65 -4.28 -26.44
N LEU A 56 -2.25 -4.26 -25.16
CA LEU A 56 -0.84 -4.11 -24.79
C LEU A 56 0.01 -5.29 -25.27
N TYR A 57 -0.53 -6.52 -25.20
CA TYR A 57 0.16 -7.71 -25.69
C TYR A 57 0.38 -7.65 -27.21
N ALA A 58 -0.56 -7.07 -27.97
CA ALA A 58 -0.44 -6.88 -29.41
C ALA A 58 0.69 -5.92 -29.80
N GLN A 59 1.06 -4.96 -28.95
CA GLN A 59 2.09 -3.98 -29.22
C GLN A 59 3.48 -4.63 -29.40
N GLY A 60 4.15 -4.30 -30.50
CA GLY A 60 5.42 -4.91 -30.91
C GLY A 60 5.29 -6.33 -31.45
N ARG A 61 4.05 -6.84 -31.64
CA ARG A 61 3.75 -8.16 -32.21
C ARG A 61 2.88 -8.01 -33.45
N THR A 62 1.61 -7.64 -33.25
CA THR A 62 0.61 -7.43 -34.31
C THR A 62 0.23 -5.97 -34.48
N LYS A 63 0.63 -5.08 -33.55
CA LYS A 63 0.54 -3.62 -33.66
C LYS A 63 1.96 -3.02 -33.54
N PRO A 64 2.25 -1.89 -34.20
CA PRO A 64 3.53 -1.18 -34.02
C PRO A 64 3.77 -0.75 -32.56
N GLY A 65 5.03 -0.61 -32.17
CA GLY A 65 5.46 -0.12 -30.84
C GLY A 65 6.42 -1.07 -30.12
N LYS A 66 6.95 -0.65 -28.97
CA LYS A 66 7.82 -1.51 -28.13
C LYS A 66 6.98 -2.55 -27.40
N ILE A 67 7.49 -3.77 -27.24
CA ILE A 67 6.86 -4.76 -26.36
C ILE A 67 6.92 -4.24 -24.91
N VAL A 68 5.75 -4.06 -24.30
CA VAL A 68 5.61 -3.58 -22.91
C VAL A 68 5.11 -4.65 -21.95
N THR A 69 4.69 -5.81 -22.48
CA THR A 69 4.25 -6.95 -21.67
C THR A 69 4.44 -8.26 -22.43
N ASN A 70 4.68 -9.33 -21.66
CA ASN A 70 4.69 -10.71 -22.15
C ASN A 70 3.40 -11.47 -21.80
N ALA A 71 2.48 -10.87 -21.05
CA ALA A 71 1.25 -11.49 -20.60
C ALA A 71 0.07 -11.16 -21.54
N LYS A 72 -0.69 -12.20 -21.93
CA LYS A 72 -2.01 -12.04 -22.55
C LYS A 72 -3.06 -11.66 -21.50
N GLY A 73 -4.23 -11.22 -21.92
CA GLY A 73 -5.37 -11.00 -21.05
C GLY A 73 -5.69 -12.25 -20.22
N GLY A 74 -5.86 -12.07 -18.91
CA GLY A 74 -6.06 -13.16 -17.94
C GLY A 74 -4.77 -13.85 -17.47
N TYR A 75 -3.60 -13.42 -17.95
CA TYR A 75 -2.28 -13.92 -17.51
C TYR A 75 -1.48 -12.87 -16.72
N SER A 76 -2.16 -11.85 -16.20
CA SER A 76 -1.59 -10.84 -15.29
C SER A 76 -2.53 -10.61 -14.10
N TYR A 77 -1.97 -10.44 -12.91
CA TYR A 77 -2.76 -10.12 -11.71
C TYR A 77 -3.40 -8.73 -11.76
N HIS A 78 -2.92 -7.84 -12.63
CA HIS A 78 -3.60 -6.57 -12.94
C HIS A 78 -5.01 -6.81 -13.52
N ASN A 79 -5.23 -7.92 -14.23
CA ASN A 79 -6.53 -8.28 -14.82
C ASN A 79 -7.58 -8.66 -13.81
N PHE A 80 -7.16 -8.93 -12.57
CA PHE A 80 -8.02 -9.32 -11.48
C PHE A 80 -8.01 -8.30 -10.34
N GLY A 81 -7.38 -7.14 -10.54
CA GLY A 81 -7.27 -6.08 -9.53
C GLY A 81 -6.39 -6.47 -8.34
N LEU A 82 -5.46 -7.41 -8.52
CA LEU A 82 -4.61 -7.97 -7.46
C LEU A 82 -3.15 -7.50 -7.52
N ALA A 83 -2.85 -6.56 -8.42
CA ALA A 83 -1.52 -5.98 -8.58
C ALA A 83 -1.58 -4.47 -8.85
N PHE A 84 -0.45 -3.81 -8.62
CA PHE A 84 -0.22 -2.42 -8.97
C PHE A 84 1.27 -2.19 -9.23
N ASP A 85 1.57 -1.19 -10.05
CA ASP A 85 2.94 -0.75 -10.32
C ASP A 85 3.21 0.57 -9.64
N PHE A 86 4.43 0.75 -9.12
CA PHE A 86 4.89 2.02 -8.57
C PHE A 86 6.11 2.57 -9.32
N ALA A 87 6.41 3.83 -9.07
CA ALA A 87 7.70 4.41 -9.42
C ALA A 87 8.16 5.41 -8.36
N VAL A 88 9.48 5.51 -8.19
CA VAL A 88 10.12 6.49 -7.29
C VAL A 88 10.21 7.84 -8.01
N LEU A 89 9.98 8.93 -7.28
CA LEU A 89 10.11 10.29 -7.79
C LEU A 89 11.45 10.92 -7.40
N ASN A 90 11.97 11.73 -8.32
CA ASN A 90 13.02 12.70 -8.04
C ASN A 90 12.45 13.90 -7.25
N PRO A 91 13.32 14.74 -6.62
CA PRO A 91 12.88 15.94 -5.92
C PRO A 91 12.09 16.94 -6.78
N ASP A 92 12.33 16.96 -8.09
CA ASP A 92 11.62 17.79 -9.07
C ASP A 92 10.25 17.21 -9.49
N GLY A 93 9.89 16.03 -8.99
CA GLY A 93 8.65 15.33 -9.32
C GLY A 93 8.70 14.48 -10.59
N SER A 94 9.83 14.45 -11.30
CA SER A 94 10.05 13.52 -12.42
C SER A 94 10.20 12.08 -11.93
N VAL A 95 9.90 11.11 -12.79
CA VAL A 95 10.02 9.68 -12.42
C VAL A 95 11.47 9.22 -12.53
N ASN A 96 12.00 8.63 -11.47
CA ASN A 96 13.29 7.97 -11.44
C ASN A 96 13.16 6.48 -11.78
N TRP A 97 13.54 6.11 -13.00
CA TRP A 97 13.56 4.72 -13.48
C TRP A 97 14.86 3.96 -13.17
N ASN A 98 15.86 4.63 -12.56
CA ASN A 98 17.07 3.95 -12.12
C ASN A 98 16.78 3.18 -10.83
N VAL A 99 16.90 1.85 -10.89
CA VAL A 99 16.65 0.96 -9.76
C VAL A 99 17.80 1.04 -8.76
N ASP A 100 17.66 1.95 -7.80
CA ASP A 100 18.65 2.26 -6.75
C ASP A 100 18.22 1.73 -5.36
N GLU A 101 18.90 2.17 -4.31
CA GLU A 101 18.58 1.78 -2.93
C GLU A 101 17.18 2.24 -2.48
N LYS A 102 16.62 3.31 -3.06
CA LYS A 102 15.24 3.74 -2.74
C LYS A 102 14.23 2.75 -3.31
N TRP A 103 14.44 2.26 -4.52
CA TRP A 103 13.61 1.19 -5.11
C TRP A 103 13.62 -0.07 -4.25
N LYS A 104 14.82 -0.52 -3.83
CA LYS A 104 14.96 -1.68 -2.94
C LYS A 104 14.29 -1.45 -1.58
N ARG A 105 14.40 -0.23 -1.03
CA ARG A 105 13.75 0.13 0.23
C ARG A 105 12.23 0.07 0.12
N VAL A 106 11.65 0.61 -0.94
CA VAL A 106 10.21 0.52 -1.21
C VAL A 106 9.79 -0.93 -1.39
N GLY A 107 10.59 -1.75 -2.07
CA GLY A 107 10.46 -3.21 -2.12
C GLY A 107 10.29 -3.85 -0.74
N GLN A 108 11.22 -3.56 0.17
CA GLN A 108 11.19 -4.07 1.57
C GLN A 108 9.97 -3.57 2.36
N LEU A 109 9.58 -2.30 2.20
CA LEU A 109 8.38 -1.75 2.82
C LEU A 109 7.10 -2.42 2.29
N GLY A 110 7.03 -2.73 0.99
CA GLY A 110 5.90 -3.45 0.43
C GLY A 110 5.78 -4.86 1.00
N LYS A 111 6.92 -5.55 1.14
CA LYS A 111 6.98 -6.88 1.75
C LYS A 111 6.57 -6.89 3.22
N SER A 112 6.92 -5.85 4.00
CA SER A 112 6.45 -5.74 5.40
C SER A 112 4.94 -5.54 5.52
N LEU A 113 4.29 -5.06 4.44
CA LEU A 113 2.83 -5.02 4.31
C LEU A 113 2.23 -6.33 3.77
N GLY A 114 3.04 -7.37 3.57
CA GLY A 114 2.63 -8.67 3.02
C GLY A 114 2.41 -8.68 1.52
N LEU A 115 2.93 -7.68 0.78
CA LEU A 115 2.93 -7.71 -0.69
C LEU A 115 4.07 -8.60 -1.21
N GLU A 116 3.83 -9.24 -2.34
CA GLU A 116 4.87 -9.89 -3.13
C GLU A 116 5.46 -8.86 -4.10
N TRP A 117 6.79 -8.74 -4.14
CA TRP A 117 7.50 -7.75 -4.97
C TRP A 117 8.14 -8.40 -6.20
N GLY A 118 7.92 -7.84 -7.39
CA GLY A 118 8.50 -8.35 -8.64
C GLY A 118 10.02 -8.18 -8.74
N GLY A 119 10.62 -7.31 -7.93
CA GLY A 119 12.08 -7.19 -7.81
C GLY A 119 12.78 -8.43 -7.23
N ASP A 120 12.05 -9.29 -6.51
CA ASP A 120 12.55 -10.54 -5.94
C ASP A 120 12.46 -11.74 -6.90
N TRP A 121 11.84 -11.58 -8.08
CA TRP A 121 11.71 -12.68 -9.03
C TRP A 121 13.08 -13.15 -9.55
N ARG A 122 13.22 -14.48 -9.76
CA ARG A 122 14.48 -15.10 -10.19
C ARG A 122 14.90 -14.71 -11.61
N SER A 123 13.93 -14.48 -12.49
CA SER A 123 14.12 -14.10 -13.89
C SER A 123 13.05 -13.10 -14.28
N PHE A 124 13.34 -12.20 -15.22
CA PHE A 124 12.43 -11.13 -15.65
C PHE A 124 11.94 -10.29 -14.47
N LYS A 125 12.88 -9.77 -13.67
CA LYS A 125 12.58 -8.90 -12.53
C LYS A 125 11.75 -7.71 -12.98
N ASP A 126 10.61 -7.55 -12.33
CA ASP A 126 9.68 -6.45 -12.57
C ASP A 126 9.69 -5.54 -11.34
N TYR A 127 10.64 -4.62 -11.29
CA TYR A 127 10.87 -3.77 -10.11
C TYR A 127 9.68 -2.87 -9.76
N PRO A 128 8.91 -2.31 -10.72
CA PRO A 128 7.64 -1.61 -10.43
C PRO A 128 6.56 -2.46 -9.79
N HIS A 129 6.55 -3.77 -10.00
CA HIS A 129 5.39 -4.61 -9.73
C HIS A 129 5.26 -5.04 -8.27
N PHE A 130 4.07 -4.84 -7.71
CA PHE A 130 3.61 -5.51 -6.50
C PHE A 130 2.31 -6.26 -6.73
N GLN A 131 2.15 -7.38 -6.02
CA GLN A 131 0.89 -8.12 -6.01
C GLN A 131 0.51 -8.63 -4.62
N TYR A 132 -0.78 -8.89 -4.44
CA TYR A 132 -1.32 -9.59 -3.28
C TYR A 132 -2.43 -10.53 -3.74
N THR A 133 -2.10 -11.82 -3.77
CA THR A 133 -2.85 -12.84 -4.50
C THR A 133 -3.93 -13.53 -3.66
N PHE A 134 -3.89 -13.36 -2.33
CA PHE A 134 -4.68 -14.14 -1.38
C PHE A 134 -4.44 -15.66 -1.52
N GLY A 135 -3.28 -16.07 -2.03
CA GLY A 135 -2.96 -17.46 -2.32
C GLY A 135 -3.60 -18.01 -3.61
N LEU A 136 -4.25 -17.17 -4.41
CA LEU A 136 -4.85 -17.58 -5.69
C LEU A 136 -3.83 -17.50 -6.82
N SER A 137 -3.75 -18.56 -7.61
CA SER A 137 -2.98 -18.54 -8.85
C SER A 137 -3.73 -17.84 -9.99
N LEU A 138 -3.04 -17.45 -11.06
CA LEU A 138 -3.70 -16.98 -12.28
C LEU A 138 -4.61 -18.06 -12.91
N ALA A 139 -4.31 -19.35 -12.72
CA ALA A 139 -5.17 -20.43 -13.20
C ALA A 139 -6.49 -20.46 -12.41
N ASP A 140 -6.43 -20.32 -11.09
CA ASP A 140 -7.61 -20.21 -10.22
C ASP A 140 -8.51 -19.04 -10.63
N LEU A 141 -7.90 -17.88 -10.86
CA LEU A 141 -8.61 -16.65 -11.24
C LEU A 141 -9.27 -16.78 -12.62
N ARG A 142 -8.58 -17.38 -13.60
CA ARG A 142 -9.18 -17.70 -14.91
C ARG A 142 -10.30 -18.74 -14.82
N ALA A 143 -10.21 -19.66 -13.87
CA ALA A 143 -11.27 -20.62 -13.57
C ALA A 143 -12.44 -20.00 -12.78
N GLY A 144 -12.40 -18.70 -12.48
CA GLY A 144 -13.48 -17.94 -11.85
C GLY A 144 -13.43 -17.92 -10.32
N LYS A 145 -12.38 -18.47 -9.68
CA LYS A 145 -12.17 -18.23 -8.24
C LYS A 145 -11.92 -16.75 -8.02
N LYS A 146 -12.45 -16.21 -6.92
CA LYS A 146 -12.34 -14.78 -6.59
C LYS A 146 -11.60 -14.62 -5.27
N PRO A 147 -10.81 -13.54 -5.11
CA PRO A 147 -10.30 -13.17 -3.79
C PRO A 147 -11.48 -12.99 -2.84
N PRO A 148 -11.28 -13.20 -1.52
CA PRO A 148 -12.31 -12.94 -0.55
C PRO A 148 -12.80 -11.50 -0.72
N GLN A 149 -14.09 -11.35 -1.01
CA GLN A 149 -14.66 -10.02 -0.95
C GLN A 149 -14.45 -9.52 0.46
N VAL A 150 -13.91 -8.32 0.59
CA VAL A 150 -14.19 -7.54 1.78
C VAL A 150 -15.72 -7.47 1.86
N LYS A 151 -16.35 -8.34 2.68
CA LYS A 151 -17.63 -8.02 3.29
C LYS A 151 -17.43 -6.59 3.71
N GLU A 152 -18.24 -5.67 3.18
CA GLU A 152 -18.13 -4.24 3.46
C GLU A 152 -17.63 -4.12 4.88
N VAL A 153 -16.35 -3.74 5.02
CA VAL A 153 -15.92 -3.24 6.30
C VAL A 153 -16.74 -1.99 6.33
N GLN A 154 -17.92 -2.08 6.99
CA GLN A 154 -18.82 -0.97 7.25
C GLN A 154 -17.90 0.20 7.37
N ALA A 155 -18.02 1.18 6.46
CA ALA A 155 -17.24 2.41 6.49
C ALA A 155 -16.97 2.65 7.96
N VAL A 156 -15.73 2.42 8.42
CA VAL A 156 -15.49 2.33 9.87
C VAL A 156 -15.88 3.72 10.29
N THR A 157 -17.11 3.78 10.82
CA THR A 157 -17.63 4.94 11.45
C THR A 157 -16.50 5.32 12.37
N LYS A 158 -16.17 6.61 12.42
CA LYS A 158 -15.33 7.20 13.45
C LYS A 158 -15.84 6.74 14.82
N LYS A 159 -15.57 5.50 15.19
CA LYS A 159 -15.88 4.91 16.47
C LYS A 159 -14.53 4.95 17.13
N ASP A 160 -14.27 6.17 17.60
CA ASP A 160 -13.40 6.46 18.70
C ASP A 160 -13.54 5.30 19.69
N ASP A 161 -12.61 4.34 19.65
CA ASP A 161 -12.72 3.04 20.36
C ASP A 161 -12.57 3.19 21.88
N ILE A 162 -12.36 4.42 22.32
CA ILE A 162 -12.38 4.86 23.71
C ILE A 162 -13.73 5.44 24.12
N LYS A 163 -14.66 5.71 23.20
CA LYS A 163 -15.96 6.33 23.52
C LYS A 163 -16.82 5.39 24.37
N GLY A 164 -17.11 5.80 25.61
CA GLY A 164 -17.83 5.01 26.61
C GLY A 164 -16.94 4.06 27.43
N HIS A 165 -15.62 4.05 27.20
CA HIS A 165 -14.68 3.31 28.02
C HIS A 165 -14.42 4.08 29.33
N TRP A 166 -14.27 3.37 30.46
CA TRP A 166 -14.06 4.02 31.77
C TRP A 166 -12.83 4.94 31.80
N ALA A 167 -11.81 4.62 30.99
CA ALA A 167 -10.58 5.42 30.86
C ALA A 167 -10.63 6.50 29.76
N GLU A 168 -11.76 6.70 29.08
CA GLU A 168 -11.89 7.64 27.94
C GLU A 168 -11.28 9.01 28.24
N THR A 169 -11.72 9.64 29.34
CA THR A 169 -11.28 10.98 29.73
C THR A 169 -9.78 11.04 30.01
N SER A 170 -9.24 10.02 30.66
CA SER A 170 -7.81 9.92 30.97
C SER A 170 -6.97 9.75 29.72
N ILE A 171 -7.44 8.91 28.79
CA ILE A 171 -6.79 8.68 27.50
C ILE A 171 -6.77 9.97 26.68
N LYS A 172 -7.91 10.66 26.54
CA LYS A 172 -8.00 11.93 25.81
C LYS A 172 -7.04 12.98 26.37
N LYS A 173 -7.02 13.17 27.69
CA LYS A 173 -6.10 14.12 28.34
C LYS A 173 -4.62 13.77 28.12
N ALA A 174 -4.27 12.48 28.19
CA ALA A 174 -2.91 12.05 27.96
C ALA A 174 -2.49 12.17 26.48
N MET A 175 -3.43 11.99 25.54
CA MET A 175 -3.20 12.25 24.11
C MET A 175 -3.00 13.75 23.83
N GLU A 176 -3.85 14.61 24.40
CA GLU A 176 -3.73 16.08 24.30
C GLU A 176 -2.38 16.58 24.83
N LYS A 177 -1.91 16.00 25.94
CA LYS A 177 -0.59 16.29 26.51
C LYS A 177 0.57 15.64 25.75
N GLY A 178 0.30 14.87 24.69
CA GLY A 178 1.30 14.19 23.88
C GLY A 178 2.00 13.01 24.58
N ILE A 179 1.54 12.61 25.77
CA ILE A 179 2.13 11.53 26.58
C ILE A 179 1.92 10.18 25.88
N ILE A 180 0.70 9.93 25.40
CA ILE A 180 0.33 8.72 24.66
C ILE A 180 -0.13 9.07 23.25
N LYS A 181 0.00 8.11 22.33
CA LYS A 181 -0.51 8.23 20.96
C LYS A 181 -1.27 6.96 20.62
N GLY A 182 -2.44 7.10 19.99
CA GLY A 182 -3.17 5.97 19.43
C GLY A 182 -2.48 5.40 18.19
N TYR A 183 -3.07 4.35 17.62
CA TYR A 183 -2.55 3.63 16.47
C TYR A 183 -2.90 4.30 15.12
N GLY A 184 -3.62 5.43 15.17
CA GLY A 184 -4.16 6.13 14.00
C GLY A 184 -5.58 5.66 13.65
N ASN A 185 -6.23 6.37 12.72
CA ASN A 185 -7.57 6.03 12.21
C ASN A 185 -8.68 5.90 13.29
N GLY A 186 -8.57 6.61 14.41
CA GLY A 186 -9.55 6.58 15.50
C GLY A 186 -9.42 5.39 16.46
N GLN A 187 -8.29 4.68 16.43
CA GLN A 187 -8.02 3.55 17.32
C GLN A 187 -6.97 3.87 18.39
N PHE A 188 -7.25 3.44 19.61
CA PHE A 188 -6.38 3.48 20.78
C PHE A 188 -6.25 2.10 21.46
N LYS A 189 -7.22 1.19 21.30
CA LYS A 189 -7.25 -0.16 21.88
C LYS A 189 -7.06 -0.17 23.41
N PRO A 190 -7.98 0.45 24.17
CA PRO A 190 -7.79 0.67 25.61
C PRO A 190 -7.69 -0.59 26.47
N ASP A 191 -8.24 -1.71 25.98
CA ASP A 191 -8.24 -3.01 26.69
C ASP A 191 -7.03 -3.89 26.34
N GLU A 192 -6.19 -3.48 25.39
CA GLU A 192 -4.97 -4.23 25.05
C GLU A 192 -3.85 -3.97 26.06
N PRO A 193 -3.05 -5.00 26.41
CA PRO A 193 -1.92 -4.81 27.32
C PRO A 193 -0.85 -3.89 26.71
N VAL A 194 -0.33 -2.99 27.53
CA VAL A 194 0.78 -2.11 27.15
C VAL A 194 2.08 -2.91 27.07
N THR A 195 2.78 -2.82 25.95
CA THR A 195 4.10 -3.47 25.79
C THR A 195 5.19 -2.72 26.56
N ARG A 196 6.30 -3.41 26.89
CA ARG A 196 7.47 -2.80 27.54
C ARG A 196 8.02 -1.58 26.79
N ALA A 197 8.03 -1.63 25.45
CA ALA A 197 8.50 -0.53 24.62
C ALA A 197 7.54 0.68 24.66
N GLN A 198 6.23 0.43 24.63
CA GLN A 198 5.24 1.50 24.79
C GLN A 198 5.32 2.15 26.17
N LEU A 199 5.50 1.35 27.23
CA LEU A 199 5.70 1.87 28.58
C LEU A 199 6.97 2.73 28.66
N ALA A 200 8.09 2.29 28.08
CA ALA A 200 9.32 3.07 28.06
C ALA A 200 9.13 4.45 27.39
N VAL A 201 8.42 4.50 26.25
CA VAL A 201 8.08 5.76 25.56
C VAL A 201 7.19 6.67 26.41
N ILE A 202 6.26 6.08 27.17
CA ILE A 202 5.39 6.85 28.08
C ILE A 202 6.22 7.46 29.22
N LEU A 203 7.10 6.67 29.83
CA LEU A 203 7.97 7.12 30.92
C LEU A 203 8.96 8.21 30.46
N ASP A 204 9.52 8.07 29.26
CA ASP A 204 10.37 9.08 28.62
C ASP A 204 9.63 10.42 28.47
N ARG A 205 8.41 10.39 27.92
CA ARG A 205 7.58 11.60 27.73
C ARG A 205 7.10 12.23 29.04
N LEU A 206 7.06 11.46 30.11
CA LEU A 206 6.80 11.95 31.46
C LEU A 206 8.06 12.51 32.14
N GLY A 207 9.24 12.39 31.53
CA GLY A 207 10.52 12.79 32.11
C GLY A 207 10.98 11.90 33.26
N LEU A 208 10.48 10.65 33.32
CA LEU A 208 10.78 9.68 34.38
C LEU A 208 11.94 8.75 34.00
N LEU A 209 12.38 8.78 32.75
CA LEU A 209 13.65 8.21 32.32
C LEU A 209 14.66 9.36 32.26
N LYS A 210 15.70 9.27 33.10
CA LYS A 210 16.88 10.15 33.11
C LYS A 210 18.10 9.29 32.85
#